data_AF-A0A1G6QRU4-F1
#
_entry.id   AF-A0A1G6QRU4-F1
#
_cell.length_a   1.000
_cell.length_b   1.000
_cell.length_c   1.000
_cell.angle_alpha   90.00
_cell.angle_beta   90.00
_cell.angle_gamma   90.00
#
_symmetry.space_group_name_H-M   'P 1'
#
loop_
_entity.id
_entity.type
_entity.pdbx_description
1 polymer ?
#
loop_
_entity_poly.entity_id
_entity_poly.type
_entity_poly.pdbx_seq_one_letter_code
_entity_poly.pdbx_strand_id
1 'polypeptide(L)'
;MLNVSEIVQTVKSLIETRVNLVKTEIQNEIMGIISRVILLVAMAVLVLLVFLFLSLSLAFYLSSFLQSPFMGFLIVSLIYLLILLLLYYGRYNAGVQRNVQNGIKSFIFDKIKGNDSDEK
;
A
#
# COMPACT_ATOMS: atom_id res chain seq x y z
N MET A 1 10.75 -49.17 40.76
CA MET A 1 9.63 -49.20 39.80
C MET A 1 9.83 -48.01 38.87
N LEU A 2 10.00 -48.24 37.57
CA LEU A 2 10.21 -47.15 36.62
C LEU A 2 8.92 -46.34 36.53
N ASN A 3 8.96 -45.07 36.91
CA ASN A 3 7.82 -44.16 36.83
C ASN A 3 7.54 -43.82 35.35
N VAL A 4 6.95 -44.77 34.62
CA VAL A 4 6.45 -44.56 33.26
C VAL A 4 5.49 -43.36 33.21
N SER A 5 4.79 -43.11 34.32
CA SER A 5 3.95 -41.92 34.53
C SER A 5 4.73 -40.59 34.43
N GLU A 6 5.96 -40.53 34.94
CA GLU A 6 6.79 -39.31 34.95
C GLU A 6 7.27 -38.97 33.54
N ILE A 7 7.66 -39.98 32.76
CA ILE A 7 8.05 -39.84 31.35
C ILE A 7 6.87 -39.38 30.52
N VAL A 8 5.69 -40.00 30.70
CA VAL A 8 4.45 -39.60 30.01
C VAL A 8 4.08 -38.16 30.36
N GLN A 9 4.22 -37.75 31.62
CA GLN A 9 3.91 -36.39 32.06
C GLN A 9 4.89 -35.35 31.50
N THR A 10 6.18 -35.70 31.42
CA THR A 10 7.21 -34.85 30.81
C THR A 10 6.99 -34.71 29.30
N VAL A 11 6.66 -35.79 28.60
CA VAL A 11 6.31 -35.77 27.16
C VAL A 11 5.05 -34.94 26.92
N LYS A 12 4.03 -35.07 27.78
CA LYS A 12 2.80 -34.27 27.70
C LYS A 12 3.09 -32.78 27.88
N SER A 13 3.91 -32.42 28.86
CA SER A 13 4.39 -31.05 29.10
C SER A 13 5.16 -30.49 27.90
N LEU A 14 6.01 -31.30 27.26
CA LEU A 14 6.75 -30.90 26.06
C LEU A 14 5.83 -30.66 24.87
N ILE A 15 4.82 -31.50 24.66
CA ILE A 15 3.82 -31.32 23.59
C ILE A 15 2.99 -30.07 23.85
N GLU A 16 2.53 -29.86 25.08
CA GLU A 16 1.75 -28.69 25.47
C GLU A 16 2.55 -27.39 25.31
N THR A 17 3.84 -27.42 25.65
CA THR A 17 4.76 -26.30 25.43
C THR A 17 4.96 -26.01 23.94
N ARG A 18 5.16 -27.05 23.11
CA ARG A 18 5.29 -26.91 21.65
C ARG A 18 4.03 -26.30 21.03
N VAL A 19 2.85 -26.75 21.47
CA VAL A 19 1.56 -26.20 21.00
C VAL A 19 1.40 -24.75 21.41
N ASN A 20 1.74 -24.40 22.66
CA ASN A 20 1.69 -23.01 23.12
C ASN A 20 2.66 -22.12 22.35
N LEU A 21 3.88 -22.58 22.08
CA LEU A 21 4.86 -21.84 21.28
C LEU A 21 4.32 -21.55 19.87
N VAL A 22 3.78 -22.56 19.18
CA VAL A 22 3.19 -22.39 17.84
C VAL A 22 2.00 -21.41 17.88
N LYS A 23 1.13 -21.53 18.89
CA LYS A 23 -0.01 -20.61 19.07
C LYS A 23 0.45 -19.17 19.24
N THR A 24 1.47 -18.95 20.07
CA THR A 24 2.03 -17.62 20.33
C THR A 24 2.76 -17.06 19.11
N GLU A 25 3.50 -17.89 18.37
CA GLU A 25 4.21 -17.51 17.15
C GLU A 25 3.23 -17.05 16.06
N ILE A 26 2.16 -17.83 15.84
CA ILE A 26 1.06 -17.45 14.93
C ILE A 26 0.43 -16.12 15.36
N GLN A 27 0.17 -15.95 16.66
CA GLN A 27 -0.45 -14.71 17.17
C GLN A 27 0.48 -13.50 16.94
N ASN A 28 1.77 -13.63 17.20
CA ASN A 28 2.76 -12.58 16.99
C ASN A 28 2.91 -12.23 15.50
N GLU A 29 2.93 -13.23 14.62
CA GLU A 29 3.02 -13.02 13.18
C GLU A 29 1.76 -12.31 12.64
N ILE A 30 0.57 -12.73 13.08
CA ILE A 30 -0.70 -12.06 12.76
C ILE A 30 -0.68 -10.61 13.26
N MET A 31 -0.25 -10.36 14.50
CA MET A 31 -0.16 -9.02 15.06
C MET A 31 0.81 -8.15 14.24
N GLY A 32 1.96 -8.68 13.84
CA GLY A 32 2.93 -7.98 13.00
C GLY A 32 2.37 -7.61 11.61
N ILE A 33 1.63 -8.51 10.98
CA ILE A 33 0.96 -8.26 9.69
C ILE A 33 -0.14 -7.20 9.86
N ILE A 34 -1.00 -7.34 10.88
CA ILE A 34 -2.08 -6.40 11.15
C ILE A 34 -1.54 -4.99 11.38
N SER A 35 -0.51 -4.81 12.21
CA SER A 35 0.08 -3.49 12.46
C SER A 35 0.61 -2.84 11.18
N ARG A 36 1.27 -3.61 10.31
CA ARG A 36 1.74 -3.10 9.00
C ARG A 36 0.60 -2.73 8.07
N VAL A 37 -0.45 -3.56 8.00
CA VAL A 37 -1.63 -3.30 7.17
C VAL A 37 -2.37 -2.05 7.65
N ILE A 38 -2.58 -1.88 8.95
CA ILE A 38 -3.23 -0.71 9.52
C ILE A 38 -2.46 0.57 9.15
N LEU A 39 -1.14 0.56 9.32
CA LEU A 39 -0.29 1.71 8.93
C LEU A 39 -0.39 2.00 7.44
N LEU A 40 -0.33 0.97 6.59
CA LEU A 40 -0.41 1.13 5.15
C LEU A 40 -1.77 1.68 4.71
N VAL A 41 -2.87 1.16 5.27
CA VAL A 41 -4.23 1.63 5.00
C VAL A 41 -4.40 3.07 5.49
N ALA A 42 -3.91 3.40 6.69
CA ALA A 42 -3.97 4.76 7.22
C ALA A 42 -3.22 5.75 6.31
N MET A 43 -2.01 5.40 5.86
CA MET A 43 -1.26 6.22 4.90
C MET A 43 -1.99 6.35 3.56
N ALA A 44 -2.56 5.26 3.03
CA ALA A 44 -3.30 5.29 1.78
C ALA A 44 -4.53 6.19 1.86
N VAL A 45 -5.29 6.12 2.96
CA VAL A 45 -6.45 6.98 3.19
C VAL A 45 -6.03 8.45 3.28
N LEU A 46 -4.96 8.77 4.02
CA LEU A 46 -4.46 10.13 4.11
C LEU A 46 -4.02 10.69 2.74
N VAL A 47 -3.28 9.90 1.96
CA VAL A 47 -2.85 10.28 0.61
C VAL A 47 -4.06 10.51 -0.29
N LEU A 48 -5.06 9.62 -0.24
CA LEU A 48 -6.30 9.76 -1.01
C LEU A 48 -7.06 11.01 -0.61
N LEU A 49 -7.14 11.30 0.69
CA LEU A 49 -7.79 12.51 1.20
C LEU A 49 -7.07 13.76 0.68
N VAL A 50 -5.75 13.84 0.84
CA VAL A 50 -4.93 14.96 0.34
C VAL A 50 -5.14 15.14 -1.16
N PHE A 51 -5.11 14.06 -1.93
CA PHE A 51 -5.32 14.10 -3.38
C PHE A 51 -6.72 14.62 -3.75
N LEU A 52 -7.75 14.18 -3.04
CA LEU A 52 -9.12 14.64 -3.22
C LEU A 52 -9.24 16.13 -2.90
N PHE A 53 -8.69 16.58 -1.77
CA PHE A 53 -8.68 18.00 -1.40
C PHE A 53 -7.89 18.85 -2.42
N LEU A 54 -6.79 18.34 -2.96
CA LEU A 54 -6.03 18.99 -4.04
C LEU A 54 -6.88 19.16 -5.30
N SER A 55 -7.58 18.10 -5.71
CA SER A 55 -8.49 18.14 -6.86
C SER A 55 -9.64 19.12 -6.65
N LEU A 56 -10.24 19.12 -5.45
CA LEU A 56 -11.31 20.07 -5.12
C LEU A 56 -10.77 21.50 -5.07
N SER A 57 -9.60 21.72 -4.47
CA SER A 57 -8.95 23.03 -4.41
C SER A 57 -8.66 23.58 -5.82
N LEU A 58 -8.16 22.74 -6.73
CA LEU A 58 -7.99 23.10 -8.14
C LEU A 58 -9.32 23.46 -8.81
N ALA A 59 -10.38 22.68 -8.56
CA ALA A 59 -11.71 22.96 -9.10
C ALA A 59 -12.28 24.28 -8.59
N PHE A 60 -12.14 24.57 -7.30
CA PHE A 60 -12.56 25.84 -6.70
C PHE A 60 -11.72 27.01 -7.20
N TYR A 61 -10.40 26.87 -7.31
CA TYR A 61 -9.52 27.91 -7.83
C TYR A 61 -9.91 28.32 -9.26
N LEU A 62 -10.15 27.34 -10.12
CA LEU A 62 -10.61 27.58 -11.49
C LEU A 62 -12.04 28.12 -11.54
N SER A 63 -12.89 27.68 -10.61
CA SER A 63 -14.25 28.19 -10.47
C SER A 63 -14.31 29.66 -10.06
N SER A 64 -13.44 30.10 -9.14
CA SER A 64 -13.39 31.47 -8.66
C SER A 64 -12.88 32.43 -9.74
N PHE A 65 -11.96 31.99 -10.61
CA PHE A 65 -11.46 32.79 -11.73
C PHE A 65 -12.53 33.08 -12.79
N LEU A 66 -13.53 32.20 -12.94
CA LEU A 66 -14.61 32.33 -13.93
C LEU A 66 -15.93 32.89 -13.37
N GLN A 67 -15.96 33.34 -12.10
CA GLN A 67 -17.14 33.91 -11.44
C GLN A 67 -18.42 33.04 -11.46
N SER A 68 -18.32 31.74 -11.76
CA SER A 68 -19.47 30.82 -11.76
C SER A 68 -19.10 29.38 -11.33
N PRO A 69 -19.80 28.78 -10.34
CA PRO A 69 -19.51 27.45 -9.79
C PRO A 69 -19.57 26.30 -10.82
N PHE A 70 -20.40 26.44 -11.86
CA PHE A 70 -20.56 25.41 -12.89
C PHE A 70 -19.33 25.30 -13.82
N MET A 71 -18.64 26.41 -14.07
CA MET A 71 -17.54 26.45 -15.04
C MET A 71 -16.26 25.83 -14.49
N GLY A 72 -15.99 25.94 -13.19
CA GLY A 72 -14.82 25.32 -12.56
C GLY A 72 -14.87 23.78 -12.62
N PHE A 73 -16.02 23.20 -12.30
CA PHE A 73 -16.23 21.75 -12.44
C PHE A 73 -16.19 21.28 -13.90
N LEU A 74 -16.70 22.10 -14.85
CA LEU A 74 -16.66 21.77 -16.26
C LEU A 74 -15.23 21.70 -16.79
N ILE A 75 -14.35 22.62 -16.39
CA ILE A 75 -12.94 22.60 -16.80
C ILE A 75 -12.18 21.45 -16.15
N VAL A 76 -12.41 21.16 -14.86
CA VAL A 76 -11.79 19.99 -14.22
C VAL A 76 -12.26 18.69 -14.87
N SER A 77 -13.54 18.57 -15.20
CA SER A 77 -14.08 17.45 -15.99
C SER A 77 -13.40 17.37 -17.35
N LEU A 78 -13.19 18.49 -18.03
CA LEU A 78 -12.53 18.55 -19.33
C LEU A 78 -11.03 18.19 -19.25
N ILE A 79 -10.34 18.54 -18.17
CA ILE A 79 -8.96 18.10 -17.86
C ILE A 79 -8.92 16.60 -17.62
N TYR A 80 -9.83 16.06 -16.81
CA TYR A 80 -9.92 14.61 -16.59
C TYR A 80 -10.26 13.86 -17.89
N LEU A 81 -11.13 14.42 -18.73
CA LEU A 81 -11.47 13.88 -20.04
C LEU A 81 -10.25 13.94 -20.98
N LEU A 82 -9.49 15.03 -20.96
CA LEU A 82 -8.22 15.16 -21.69
C LEU A 82 -7.20 14.12 -21.24
N ILE A 83 -7.02 13.93 -19.93
CA ILE A 83 -6.12 12.90 -19.37
C ILE A 83 -6.60 11.50 -19.79
N LEU A 84 -7.90 11.23 -19.74
CA LEU A 84 -8.48 9.96 -20.14
C LEU A 84 -8.28 9.71 -21.64
N LEU A 85 -8.47 10.73 -22.47
CA LEU A 85 -8.23 10.68 -23.91
C LEU A 85 -6.73 10.47 -24.20
N LEU A 86 -5.84 11.16 -23.50
CA LEU A 86 -4.38 10.98 -23.60
C LEU A 86 -3.97 9.57 -23.16
N LEU A 87 -4.59 9.03 -22.11
CA LEU A 87 -4.38 7.65 -21.66
C LEU A 87 -4.95 6.63 -22.66
N TYR A 88 -6.07 6.94 -23.32
CA TYR A 88 -6.68 6.10 -24.34
C TYR A 88 -5.83 6.04 -25.62
N TYR A 89 -5.37 7.18 -26.11
CA TYR A 89 -4.41 7.27 -27.22
C TYR A 89 -3.04 6.69 -26.84
N GLY A 90 -2.59 6.91 -25.61
CA GLY A 90 -1.39 6.32 -25.05
C GLY A 90 -1.49 4.80 -24.88
N ARG A 91 -2.67 4.25 -24.64
CA ARG A 91 -2.93 2.81 -24.66
C ARG A 91 -2.91 2.25 -26.09
N TYR A 92 -3.24 3.07 -27.09
CA TYR A 92 -3.11 2.72 -28.50
C TYR A 92 -1.65 2.76 -28.98
N ASN A 93 -0.80 3.64 -28.41
CA ASN A 93 0.64 3.66 -28.64
C ASN A 93 1.39 2.80 -27.60
N ALA A 94 1.90 1.64 -28.01
CA ALA A 94 2.67 0.68 -27.21
C ALA A 94 3.90 1.24 -26.42
N GLY A 95 4.20 2.55 -26.51
CA GLY A 95 5.24 3.24 -25.74
C GLY A 95 4.83 3.63 -24.31
N VAL A 96 3.54 3.90 -24.02
CA VAL A 96 3.13 4.36 -22.68
C VAL A 96 3.24 3.22 -21.65
N GLN A 97 2.96 1.97 -22.06
CA GLN A 97 3.20 0.81 -21.20
C GLN A 97 4.68 0.66 -20.81
N ARG A 98 5.61 0.95 -21.73
CA ARG A 98 7.06 0.86 -21.47
C ARG A 98 7.55 1.96 -20.54
N ASN A 99 7.05 3.19 -20.69
CA ASN A 99 7.45 4.31 -19.83
C ASN A 99 6.87 4.19 -18.41
N VAL A 100 5.63 3.71 -18.27
CA VAL A 100 5.02 3.46 -16.95
C VAL A 100 5.70 2.29 -16.24
N GLN A 101 6.02 1.19 -16.95
CA GLN A 101 6.78 0.08 -16.37
C GLN A 101 8.20 0.49 -15.96
N ASN A 102 8.89 1.32 -16.75
CA ASN A 102 10.24 1.78 -16.44
C ASN A 102 10.24 2.77 -15.25
N GLY A 103 9.23 3.65 -15.17
CA GLY A 103 9.05 4.55 -14.02
C GLY A 103 8.83 3.78 -12.72
N ILE A 104 7.87 2.84 -12.70
CA ILE A 104 7.58 2.05 -11.49
C ILE A 104 8.76 1.15 -11.10
N LYS A 105 9.46 0.55 -12.08
CA LYS A 105 10.68 -0.22 -11.77
C LYS A 105 11.76 0.64 -11.15
N SER A 106 11.99 1.88 -11.61
CA SER A 106 12.99 2.76 -11.01
C SER A 106 12.65 3.14 -9.56
N PHE A 107 11.39 3.46 -9.27
CA PHE A 107 10.96 3.82 -7.92
C PHE A 107 10.98 2.65 -6.93
N ILE A 108 10.73 1.41 -7.37
CA ILE A 108 10.80 0.23 -6.51
C ILE A 108 12.24 -0.29 -6.38
N PHE A 109 13.04 -0.31 -7.45
CA PHE A 109 14.43 -0.79 -7.38
C PHE A 109 15.36 0.17 -6.63
N ASP A 110 15.23 1.49 -6.77
CA ASP A 110 16.08 2.43 -6.02
C ASP A 110 15.87 2.31 -4.50
N LYS A 111 14.62 2.06 -4.07
CA LYS A 111 14.32 1.91 -2.63
C LYS A 111 14.83 0.59 -2.03
N ILE A 112 15.07 -0.43 -2.87
CA ILE A 112 15.61 -1.73 -2.43
C ILE A 112 17.14 -1.74 -2.50
N LYS A 113 17.74 -1.10 -3.50
CA LYS A 113 19.20 -1.15 -3.73
C LYS A 113 20.00 -0.21 -2.81
N GLY A 114 19.37 0.83 -2.26
CA GLY A 114 20.02 1.76 -1.31
C GLY A 114 20.26 1.19 0.09
N ASN A 115 19.80 -0.03 0.41
CA ASN A 115 19.99 -0.64 1.73
C ASN A 115 21.09 -1.72 1.77
N ASP A 116 21.68 -2.09 0.62
CA ASP A 116 22.73 -3.12 0.50
C ASP A 116 24.14 -2.54 0.29
N SER A 117 24.28 -1.23 0.11
CA SER A 117 25.58 -0.59 -0.15
C SER A 117 26.27 0.01 1.08
N ASP A 118 25.62 -0.02 2.25
CA ASP A 118 26.22 0.42 3.52
C ASP A 118 26.82 -0.74 4.34
N GLU A 119 26.87 -1.95 3.79
CA GLU A 119 27.48 -3.13 4.44
C GLU A 119 28.57 -3.79 3.57
N LYS A 120 29.55 -2.97 3.13
CA LYS A 120 30.86 -3.48 2.69
C LYS A 120 32.01 -2.74 3.34
#